data_AF-A0A966VIW3-F1
#
_entry.id   AF-A0A966VIW3-F1
#
_cell.length_a   1.000
_cell.length_b   1.000
_cell.length_c   1.000
_cell.angle_alpha   90.00
_cell.angle_beta   90.00
_cell.angle_gamma   90.00
#
_symmetry.space_group_name_H-M   'P 1'
#
loop_
_entity.id
_entity.type
_entity.pdbx_description
1 polymer ?
#
loop_
_entity_poly.entity_id
_entity_poly.type
_entity_poly.pdbx_seq_one_letter_code
_entity_poly.pdbx_strand_id
1 'polypeptide(L)'
;MKKIGIQGIKGSFHDQVAQSVFDRASHQIVEYMSFDSLTKGLIRGDIDLAIMAIENSIAGSILPNYALLDRNNLSIIKEHFLQINHHLMALP
;
A
#
# COMPACT_ATOMS: atom_id res chain seq x y z
N MET A 1 -14.72 -10.59 5.59
CA MET A 1 -14.07 -9.81 4.51
C MET A 1 -12.73 -9.34 5.05
N LYS A 2 -11.63 -9.59 4.33
CA LYS A 2 -10.30 -9.15 4.78
C LYS A 2 -10.14 -7.65 4.58
N LYS A 3 -9.56 -6.94 5.55
CA LYS A 3 -9.26 -5.52 5.48
C LYS A 3 -7.83 -5.33 5.00
N ILE A 4 -7.67 -4.63 3.87
CA ILE A 4 -6.38 -4.34 3.25
C ILE A 4 -6.11 -2.85 3.40
N GLY A 5 -5.08 -2.50 4.13
CA GLY A 5 -4.63 -1.11 4.25
C GLY A 5 -3.78 -0.69 3.06
N ILE A 6 -3.98 0.53 2.59
CA ILE A 6 -3.13 1.18 1.59
C ILE A 6 -2.69 2.56 2.10
N GLN A 7 -1.52 3.02 1.66
CA GLN A 7 -1.17 4.44 1.78
C GLN A 7 -1.72 5.21 0.58
N GLY A 8 -2.44 6.30 0.84
CA GLY A 8 -3.17 7.07 -0.16
C GLY A 8 -4.67 6.75 -0.17
N ILE A 9 -5.34 7.20 -1.22
CA ILE A 9 -6.79 7.10 -1.40
C ILE A 9 -7.14 6.21 -2.60
N LYS A 10 -8.44 5.93 -2.79
CA LYS A 10 -9.00 5.38 -4.02
C LYS A 10 -8.50 6.12 -5.26
N GLY A 11 -8.03 5.36 -6.25
CA GLY A 11 -7.40 5.86 -7.48
C GLY A 11 -5.89 6.08 -7.37
N SER A 12 -5.27 5.91 -6.19
CA SER A 12 -3.82 5.89 -6.05
C SER A 12 -3.20 4.63 -6.68
N PHE A 13 -1.89 4.65 -6.90
CA PHE A 13 -1.17 3.47 -7.36
C PHE A 13 -1.24 2.29 -6.37
N HIS A 14 -1.32 2.53 -5.06
CA HIS A 14 -1.51 1.45 -4.09
C HIS A 14 -2.92 0.85 -4.16
N ASP A 15 -3.95 1.66 -4.43
CA ASP A 15 -5.31 1.16 -4.73
C ASP A 15 -5.31 0.31 -6.01
N GLN A 16 -4.58 0.74 -7.05
CA GLN A 16 -4.40 -0.06 -8.27
C GLN A 16 -3.76 -1.43 -7.99
N VAL A 17 -2.72 -1.49 -7.15
CA VAL A 17 -2.12 -2.76 -6.72
C VAL A 17 -3.11 -3.60 -5.91
N ALA A 18 -3.87 -2.98 -5.00
CA ALA A 18 -4.86 -3.71 -4.20
C ALA A 18 -5.89 -4.41 -5.08
N GLN A 19 -6.34 -3.73 -6.15
CA GLN A 19 -7.30 -4.27 -7.11
C GLN A 19 -6.71 -5.34 -8.04
N SER A 20 -5.39 -5.31 -8.30
CA SER A 20 -4.73 -6.33 -9.13
C SER A 20 -4.38 -7.60 -8.34
N VAL A 21 -4.14 -7.46 -7.04
CA VAL A 21 -3.70 -8.54 -6.15
C VAL A 21 -4.87 -9.28 -5.49
N PHE A 22 -5.98 -8.60 -5.22
CA PHE A 22 -7.10 -9.12 -4.45
C PHE A 22 -8.42 -9.00 -5.21
N ASP A 23 -9.27 -10.04 -5.12
CA ASP A 23 -10.62 -9.98 -5.66
C ASP A 23 -11.45 -8.94 -4.89
N ARG A 24 -12.11 -8.04 -5.63
CA ARG A 24 -12.92 -6.95 -5.06
C ARG A 24 -14.06 -7.43 -4.16
N ALA A 25 -14.59 -8.62 -4.41
CA ALA A 25 -15.71 -9.18 -3.63
C ALA A 25 -15.27 -9.73 -2.26
N SER A 26 -13.98 -9.95 -2.02
CA SER A 26 -13.47 -10.62 -0.82
C SER A 26 -12.76 -9.69 0.18
N HIS A 27 -12.57 -8.41 -0.18
CA HIS A 27 -11.74 -7.48 0.57
C HIS A 27 -12.36 -6.09 0.73
N GLN A 28 -11.98 -5.39 1.81
CA GLN A 28 -12.25 -3.98 2.04
C GLN A 28 -10.94 -3.20 2.03
N ILE A 29 -10.87 -2.13 1.25
CA ILE A 29 -9.73 -1.21 1.28
C ILE A 29 -9.91 -0.22 2.42
N VAL A 30 -8.85 -0.01 3.19
CA VAL A 30 -8.77 0.99 4.26
C VAL A 30 -7.64 1.96 3.93
N GLU A 31 -7.98 3.25 3.84
CA GLU A 31 -7.08 4.30 3.38
C GLU A 31 -6.32 4.94 4.55
N TYR A 32 -5.02 5.15 4.36
CA TYR A 32 -4.13 5.79 5.32
C TYR A 32 -3.33 6.90 4.65
N MET A 33 -3.13 8.03 5.34
CA MET A 33 -2.43 9.17 4.72
C MET A 33 -0.91 9.03 4.72
N SER A 34 -0.34 8.22 5.63
CA SER A 34 1.10 7.97 5.71
C SER A 34 1.42 6.49 5.97
N PHE A 35 2.64 6.08 5.62
CA PHE A 35 3.13 4.73 5.93
C PHE A 35 3.18 4.46 7.44
N ASP A 36 3.52 5.44 8.27
CA ASP A 36 3.42 5.31 9.73
C ASP A 36 2.00 4.97 10.20
N SER A 37 0.99 5.67 9.66
CA SER A 37 -0.40 5.43 10.03
C SER A 37 -0.90 4.06 9.55
N LEU A 38 -0.48 3.65 8.35
CA LEU A 38 -0.75 2.32 7.80
C LEU A 38 -0.14 1.22 8.68
N THR A 39 1.14 1.34 9.03
CA THR A 39 1.85 0.41 9.90
C THR A 39 1.20 0.33 11.29
N LYS A 40 0.81 1.47 11.88
CA LYS A 40 0.08 1.49 13.15
C LYS A 40 -1.26 0.78 13.06
N GLY A 41 -1.99 0.95 11.96
CA GLY A 41 -3.25 0.24 11.71
C GLY A 41 -3.06 -1.27 11.66
N LEU A 42 -1.99 -1.73 10.99
CA LEU A 42 -1.65 -3.16 10.93
C LEU A 42 -1.31 -3.73 12.31
N ILE A 43 -0.48 -3.04 13.08
CA ILE A 43 -0.07 -3.48 14.43
C ILE A 43 -1.25 -3.54 15.40
N ARG A 44 -2.21 -2.61 15.28
CA ARG A 44 -3.42 -2.58 16.10
C ARG A 44 -4.45 -3.64 15.72
N GLY A 45 -4.29 -4.29 14.57
CA GLY A 45 -5.29 -5.22 14.02
C GLY A 45 -6.50 -4.52 13.39
N ASP A 46 -6.37 -3.22 13.08
CA ASP A 46 -7.42 -2.48 12.36
C ASP A 46 -7.57 -2.98 10.91
N ILE A 47 -6.47 -3.49 10.35
CA ILE A 47 -6.35 -4.12 9.03
C ILE A 47 -5.62 -5.47 9.16
N ASP A 48 -5.89 -6.38 8.22
CA ASP A 48 -5.29 -7.72 8.20
C ASP A 48 -3.98 -7.76 7.40
N LEU A 49 -3.88 -6.93 6.35
CA LEU A 49 -2.71 -6.83 5.47
C LEU A 49 -2.49 -5.37 5.07
N ALA A 50 -1.25 -5.02 4.75
CA ALA A 50 -0.88 -3.70 4.25
C ALA A 50 -0.16 -3.79 2.90
N ILE A 51 -0.43 -2.85 2.00
CA ILE A 51 0.33 -2.63 0.77
C ILE A 51 1.20 -1.40 0.98
N MET A 52 2.51 -1.60 0.85
CA MET A 52 3.53 -0.57 1.09
C MET A 52 4.53 -0.58 -0.05
N ALA A 53 4.81 0.58 -0.64
CA ALA A 53 5.93 0.74 -1.55
C ALA A 53 7.24 0.58 -0.78
N ILE A 54 8.15 -0.25 -1.28
CA ILE A 54 9.47 -0.49 -0.67
C ILE A 54 10.60 0.07 -1.55
N GLU A 55 10.35 0.25 -2.84
CA GLU A 55 11.32 0.79 -3.80
C GLU A 55 10.58 1.55 -4.90
N ASN A 56 11.25 2.54 -5.51
CA ASN A 56 10.82 3.12 -6.78
C ASN A 56 12.04 3.40 -7.69
N SER A 57 11.80 3.46 -9.01
CA SER A 57 12.87 3.59 -10.01
C SER A 57 13.57 4.95 -10.05
N ILE A 58 13.05 5.96 -9.33
CA ILE A 58 13.56 7.34 -9.36
C ILE A 58 14.47 7.59 -8.15
N ALA A 59 13.98 7.27 -6.96
CA ALA A 59 14.64 7.49 -5.68
C ALA A 59 15.33 6.22 -5.13
N GLY A 60 15.12 5.06 -5.75
CA GLY A 60 15.63 3.78 -5.28
C GLY A 60 14.85 3.24 -4.08
N SER A 61 15.54 2.48 -3.23
CA SER A 61 14.96 1.86 -2.03
C SER A 61 14.43 2.91 -1.06
N ILE A 62 13.20 2.69 -0.58
CA ILE A 62 12.51 3.59 0.36
C ILE A 62 12.93 3.20 1.78
N LEU A 63 14.14 3.58 2.18
CA LEU A 63 14.74 3.24 3.49
C LEU A 63 13.83 3.53 4.71
N PRO A 64 13.05 4.63 4.76
CA PRO A 64 12.11 4.84 5.86
C PRO A 64 11.07 3.72 6.01
N ASN A 65 10.63 3.14 4.90
CA ASN A 65 9.63 2.06 4.91
C ASN A 65 10.27 0.73 5.34
N TYR A 66 11.51 0.45 4.93
CA TYR A 66 12.28 -0.68 5.49
C TYR A 66 12.43 -0.57 7.01
N ALA A 67 12.74 0.62 7.52
CA ALA A 67 12.85 0.85 8.96
C ALA A 67 11.50 0.62 9.69
N LEU A 68 10.37 0.91 9.05
CA LEU A 68 9.05 0.60 9.61
C LEU A 68 8.81 -0.91 9.70
N LEU A 69 9.25 -1.70 8.72
CA LEU A 69 9.13 -3.16 8.76
C LEU A 69 9.99 -3.75 9.88
N ASP A 70 11.26 -3.37 9.94
CA ASP A 70 12.23 -3.85 10.91
C ASP A 70 11.82 -3.53 12.36
N ARG A 71 11.51 -2.26 12.64
CA ARG A 71 11.16 -1.81 14.00
C ARG A 71 9.87 -2.41 14.55
N ASN A 72 8.96 -2.81 13.68
CA ASN A 72 7.66 -3.35 14.07
C ASN A 72 7.55 -4.87 13.84
N ASN A 73 8.68 -5.53 13.52
CA ASN A 73 8.75 -6.97 13.27
C ASN A 73 7.69 -7.47 12.27
N LEU A 74 7.52 -6.72 11.17
CA LEU A 74 6.57 -7.04 10.11
C LEU A 74 7.23 -7.91 9.04
N SER A 75 6.46 -8.85 8.50
CA SER A 75 6.92 -9.77 7.45
C SER A 75 6.30 -9.44 6.10
N ILE A 76 7.12 -9.48 5.05
CA ILE A 76 6.67 -9.39 3.66
C ILE A 76 6.21 -10.79 3.23
N ILE A 77 4.97 -10.91 2.75
CA ILE A 77 4.40 -12.19 2.30
C ILE A 77 4.19 -12.26 0.78
N LYS A 78 4.29 -11.12 0.08
CA LYS A 78 4.09 -10.99 -1.36
C LYS A 78 4.72 -9.70 -1.86
N GLU A 79 5.21 -9.72 -3.09
CA GLU A 79 5.72 -8.55 -3.81
C GLU A 79 4.90 -8.28 -5.08
N HIS A 80 4.94 -7.04 -5.57
CA HIS A 80 4.27 -6.64 -6.81
C HIS A 80 5.04 -5.48 -7.47
N PHE A 81 5.33 -5.64 -8.76
CA PHE A 81 5.95 -4.59 -9.57
C PHE A 81 4.87 -3.86 -10.37
N LEU A 82 4.76 -2.55 -10.19
CA LEU A 82 3.83 -1.70 -10.92
C LEU A 82 4.60 -0.71 -11.78
N GLN A 83 4.33 -0.72 -13.09
CA GLN A 83 4.81 0.33 -13.98
C GLN A 83 3.98 1.60 -13.76
N ILE A 84 4.64 2.67 -13.33
CA ILE A 84 4.01 3.97 -13.08
C ILE A 84 3.82 4.71 -14.39
N ASN A 85 2.56 5.00 -14.73
CA ASN A 85 2.19 5.81 -15.90
C ASN A 85 1.41 7.04 -15.42
N HIS A 86 1.95 8.24 -15.68
CA HIS A 86 1.26 9.50 -15.38
C HIS A 86 0.31 9.86 -16.51
N HIS A 87 -0.89 10.32 -16.16
CA HIS A 87 -1.92 10.70 -17.12
C HIS A 87 -2.30 12.17 -16.92
N LEU A 88 -2.31 12.94 -18.00
CA LEU A 88 -2.84 14.31 -18.02
C LEU A 88 -4.37 14.22 -18.12
N MET A 89 -5.09 14.87 -17.20
CA MET A 89 -6.56 14.86 -17.16
C MET A 89 -7.11 16.28 -17.23
N ALA A 90 -8.23 16.46 -17.91
CA ALA A 90 -8.99 17.71 -17.99
C ALA A 90 -10.49 17.43 -17.84
N LEU A 91 -11.27 18.46 -17.53
CA LEU A 91 -12.73 18.35 -17.62
C LEU A 91 -13.12 18.13 -19.11
N PRO A 92 -14.26 17.46 -19.36
CA PRO A 92 -14.77 17.25 -20.72
C PRO A 92 -15.00 18.55 -21.49
#